data_AF-A0A9D7ZZC1-F1
#
_entry.id   AF-A0A9D7ZZC1-F1
#
_cell.length_a   1.000
_cell.length_b   1.000
_cell.length_c   1.000
_cell.angle_alpha   90.00
_cell.angle_beta   90.00
_cell.angle_gamma   90.00
#
_symmetry.space_group_name_H-M   'P 1'
#
loop_
_entity.id
_entity.type
_entity.pdbx_description
1 polymer ?
#
loop_
_entity_poly.entity_id
_entity_poly.type
_entity_poly.pdbx_seq_one_letter_code
_entity_poly.pdbx_strand_id
1 'polypeptide(L)'
;MGLPFKKPVWRGFYFHRELLIPFPGTKLFIKDFKAFAGVMPSYHAASAYSACQILEKAIIQAQEIDQKKIRNYVSSFDTITIMGRFKVDHTGRQVGHNPILVQWQNGKKEIVYPSKMSTSQPQFNFPEK
;
A
#
# COMPACT_ATOMS: atom_id res chain seq x y z
N MET A 1 2.56 -43.73 -26.90
CA MET A 1 1.60 -42.63 -27.09
C MET A 1 1.52 -41.86 -25.78
N GLY A 2 2.32 -40.80 -25.62
CA GLY A 2 2.40 -40.02 -24.38
C GLY A 2 1.42 -38.85 -24.42
N LEU A 3 0.56 -38.75 -23.41
CA LEU A 3 -0.34 -37.61 -23.22
C LEU A 3 0.49 -36.32 -23.07
N PRO A 4 0.09 -35.20 -23.69
CA PRO A 4 0.82 -33.95 -23.57
C PRO A 4 0.61 -33.40 -22.16
N PHE A 5 1.67 -33.38 -21.35
CA PHE A 5 1.71 -32.63 -20.09
C PHE A 5 1.33 -31.18 -20.36
N LYS A 6 0.16 -30.74 -19.90
CA LYS A 6 -0.17 -29.32 -19.81
C LYS A 6 0.91 -28.66 -18.94
N LYS A 7 1.64 -27.70 -19.52
CA LYS A 7 2.68 -26.93 -18.83
C LYS A 7 2.11 -26.34 -17.53
N PRO A 8 2.86 -26.37 -16.42
CA PRO A 8 2.40 -25.79 -15.17
C PRO A 8 2.18 -24.27 -15.35
N VAL A 9 1.04 -23.78 -14.87
CA VAL A 9 0.58 -22.38 -14.93
C VAL A 9 1.45 -21.44 -14.07
N TRP A 10 2.55 -21.93 -13.51
CA TRP A 10 3.38 -21.28 -12.50
C TRP A 10 4.69 -20.72 -13.07
N ARG A 11 4.64 -20.04 -14.23
CA ARG A 11 5.79 -19.26 -14.72
C ARG A 11 5.47 -17.77 -14.72
N GLY A 12 6.10 -17.05 -13.79
CA GLY A 12 6.34 -15.61 -13.90
C GLY A 12 5.28 -14.73 -13.26
N PHE A 13 5.44 -14.47 -11.96
CA PHE A 13 4.71 -13.46 -11.17
C PHE A 13 5.06 -12.01 -11.58
N TYR A 14 5.15 -11.70 -12.87
CA TYR A 14 5.32 -10.32 -13.35
C TYR A 14 3.94 -9.69 -13.55
N PHE A 15 3.25 -9.43 -12.43
CA PHE A 15 1.94 -8.79 -12.44
C PHE A 15 2.05 -7.34 -12.93
N HIS A 16 1.55 -7.11 -14.14
CA HIS A 16 1.47 -5.78 -14.74
C HIS A 16 0.30 -5.00 -14.13
N ARG A 17 0.60 -3.76 -13.71
CA ARG A 17 -0.18 -2.82 -12.87
C ARG A 17 -0.24 -3.16 -11.39
N GLU A 18 0.84 -2.82 -10.69
CA GLU A 18 0.76 -2.49 -9.28
C GLU A 18 -0.21 -1.34 -9.11
N LEU A 19 -1.12 -1.47 -8.14
CA LEU A 19 -2.10 -0.45 -7.79
C LEU A 19 -1.38 0.88 -7.61
N LEU A 20 -1.60 1.81 -8.54
CA LEU A 20 -1.26 3.20 -8.35
C LEU A 20 -2.27 3.77 -7.35
N ILE A 21 -2.02 3.53 -6.07
CA ILE A 21 -2.76 4.21 -5.02
C ILE A 21 -2.49 5.70 -5.23
N PRO A 22 -3.53 6.52 -5.49
CA PRO A 22 -3.36 7.87 -6.06
C PRO A 22 -2.96 8.91 -5.01
N PHE A 23 -2.09 8.54 -4.05
CA PHE A 23 -1.61 9.46 -3.03
C PHE A 23 -0.39 10.24 -3.52
N PRO A 24 -0.22 11.50 -3.06
CA PRO A 24 0.95 12.31 -3.37
C PRO A 24 2.26 11.55 -3.07
N GLY A 25 3.25 11.67 -3.95
CA GLY A 25 4.56 11.04 -3.79
C GLY A 25 4.65 9.56 -4.19
N THR A 26 3.53 8.84 -4.36
CA THR A 26 3.55 7.40 -4.69
C THR A 26 4.31 7.10 -5.99
N LYS A 27 4.11 7.90 -7.05
CA LYS A 27 4.84 7.73 -8.32
C LYS A 27 6.34 7.91 -8.18
N LEU A 28 6.76 8.89 -7.37
CA LEU A 28 8.17 9.17 -7.11
C LEU A 28 8.79 8.03 -6.29
N PHE A 29 8.12 7.61 -5.22
CA PHE A 29 8.55 6.46 -4.41
C PHE A 29 8.74 5.20 -5.26
N ILE A 30 7.78 4.85 -6.13
CA ILE A 30 7.89 3.67 -7.00
C ILE A 30 9.11 3.78 -7.92
N LYS A 31 9.30 4.95 -8.54
CA LYS A 31 10.43 5.21 -9.43
C LYS A 31 11.77 5.06 -8.69
N ASP A 32 11.90 5.70 -7.53
CA ASP A 32 13.14 5.74 -6.76
C ASP A 32 13.44 4.38 -6.11
N PHE A 33 12.42 3.68 -5.59
CA PHE A 33 12.57 2.34 -5.05
C PHE A 33 13.03 1.35 -6.12
N LYS A 34 12.43 1.41 -7.32
CA LYS A 34 12.85 0.56 -8.44
C LYS A 34 14.28 0.85 -8.86
N ALA A 35 14.69 2.13 -8.89
CA ALA A 35 16.06 2.51 -9.20
C ALA A 35 17.06 2.00 -8.13
N PHE A 36 16.68 2.06 -6.85
CA PHE A 36 17.52 1.63 -5.73
C PHE A 36 17.62 0.10 -5.59
N ALA A 37 16.49 -0.61 -5.64
CA ALA A 37 16.41 -2.04 -5.33
C ALA A 37 16.34 -2.96 -6.56
N GLY A 38 16.20 -2.40 -7.77
CA GLY A 38 16.05 -3.16 -9.03
C GLY A 38 14.72 -3.91 -9.17
N VAL A 39 13.83 -3.83 -8.17
CA VAL A 39 12.52 -4.50 -8.14
C VAL A 39 11.43 -3.48 -7.79
N MET A 40 10.19 -3.80 -8.14
CA MET A 40 9.06 -2.97 -7.75
C MET A 40 8.79 -3.06 -6.23
N PRO A 41 8.31 -1.99 -5.58
CA PRO A 41 8.05 -2.00 -4.15
C PRO A 41 6.86 -2.91 -3.80
N SER A 42 7.05 -3.74 -2.78
CA SER A 42 5.93 -4.45 -2.15
C SER A 42 5.07 -3.49 -1.30
N TYR A 43 3.87 -3.94 -0.94
CA TYR A 43 3.04 -3.25 0.06
C TYR A 43 3.80 -3.02 1.38
N HIS A 44 4.62 -3.97 1.81
CA HIS A 44 5.44 -3.84 3.02
C HIS A 44 6.52 -2.77 2.87
N ALA A 45 7.16 -2.65 1.71
CA ALA A 45 8.11 -1.59 1.42
C ALA A 45 7.44 -0.20 1.47
N ALA A 46 6.26 -0.07 0.87
CA ALA A 46 5.47 1.16 0.94
C ALA A 46 5.07 1.51 2.39
N SER A 47 4.75 0.49 3.21
CA SER A 47 4.41 0.66 4.63
C SER A 47 5.59 1.12 5.46
N ALA A 48 6.77 0.53 5.26
CA ALA A 48 7.98 0.96 5.94
C ALA A 48 8.35 2.40 5.56
N TYR A 49 8.29 2.74 4.28
CA TYR A 49 8.56 4.10 3.81
C TYR A 49 7.57 5.11 4.40
N SER A 50 6.27 4.79 4.44
CA SER A 50 5.26 5.64 5.05
C SER A 50 5.49 5.86 6.55
N ALA A 51 5.96 4.84 7.27
CA ALA A 51 6.35 4.98 8.68
C ALA A 51 7.52 5.94 8.84
N CYS A 52 8.51 5.89 7.94
CA CYS A 52 9.61 6.86 7.92
C CYS A 52 9.12 8.29 7.64
N GLN A 53 8.17 8.49 6.72
CA GLN A 53 7.58 9.83 6.46
C GLN A 53 6.89 10.40 7.71
N ILE A 54 6.18 9.56 8.46
CA ILE A 54 5.52 9.93 9.72
C ILE A 54 6.57 10.33 10.77
N LEU A 55 7.62 9.52 10.91
CA LEU A 55 8.70 9.76 11.87
C LEU A 55 9.50 11.03 11.55
N GLU A 56 9.88 11.22 10.28
CA GLU A 56 10.57 12.41 9.79
C GLU A 56 9.76 13.66 10.14
N LYS A 57 8.47 13.67 9.81
CA LYS A 57 7.60 14.80 10.09
C LYS A 57 7.49 15.07 11.59
N ALA A 58 7.38 14.03 12.42
CA ALA A 58 7.34 14.18 13.88
C ALA A 58 8.66 14.73 14.44
N ILE A 59 9.81 14.28 13.94
CA ILE A 59 11.13 14.79 14.35
C ILE A 59 11.30 16.27 13.98
N ILE A 60 10.92 16.65 12.75
CA ILE A 60 10.98 18.05 12.29
C ILE A 60 10.13 18.96 13.19
N GLN A 61 8.94 18.50 13.59
CA GLN A 61 8.06 19.26 14.49
C GLN A 61 8.55 19.27 15.94
N ALA A 62 9.15 18.17 16.41
CA ALA A 62 9.69 18.08 17.76
C ALA A 62 10.90 18.99 17.98
N GLN A 63 11.64 19.31 16.90
CA GLN A 63 12.91 20.08 16.94
C GLN A 63 13.97 19.46 17.87
N GLU A 64 13.79 18.21 18.26
CA GLU A 64 14.64 17.47 19.19
C GLU A 64 14.42 15.97 19.01
N ILE A 65 15.46 15.18 19.25
CA ILE A 65 15.37 13.71 19.27
C ILE A 65 15.03 13.25 20.69
N ASP A 66 13.79 13.54 21.11
CA ASP A 66 13.22 13.04 22.37
C ASP A 66 12.03 12.11 22.09
N GLN A 67 12.09 10.89 22.61
CA GLN A 67 11.09 9.86 22.31
C GLN A 67 9.68 10.26 22.72
N LYS A 68 9.53 10.94 23.87
CA LYS A 68 8.23 11.34 24.40
C LYS A 68 7.63 12.47 23.57
N LYS A 69 8.43 13.48 23.21
CA LYS A 69 8.02 14.57 22.32
C LYS A 69 7.62 14.03 20.95
N ILE A 70 8.46 13.19 20.34
CA ILE A 70 8.16 12.58 19.03
C ILE A 70 6.84 11.80 19.10
N ARG A 71 6.65 10.94 20.11
CA ARG A 71 5.39 10.19 20.29
C ARG A 71 4.17 11.12 20.44
N ASN A 72 4.31 12.21 21.19
CA ASN A 72 3.22 13.17 21.39
C ASN A 72 2.84 13.85 20.07
N TYR A 73 3.84 14.23 19.26
CA TYR A 73 3.58 14.77 17.91
C TYR A 73 2.95 13.73 17.00
N VAL A 74 3.43 12.48 17.04
CA VAL A 74 2.83 11.40 16.25
C VAL A 74 1.34 11.22 16.60
N SER A 75 0.99 11.44 17.86
CA SER A 75 -0.38 11.28 18.37
C SER A 75 -1.30 12.47 18.07
N SER A 76 -0.75 13.64 17.70
CA SER A 76 -1.52 14.88 17.56
C SER A 76 -1.83 15.26 16.11
N PHE A 77 -1.00 14.85 15.16
CA PHE A 77 -1.09 15.30 13.77
C PHE A 77 -1.94 14.41 12.85
N ASP A 78 -2.47 15.06 11.82
CA ASP A 78 -3.24 14.48 10.72
C ASP A 78 -2.47 14.78 9.43
N THR A 79 -1.99 13.75 8.75
CA THR A 79 -1.07 13.91 7.61
C THR A 79 -1.39 12.92 6.49
N ILE A 80 -0.82 13.14 5.32
CA ILE A 80 -0.89 12.24 4.17
C ILE A 80 0.50 11.64 3.93
N THR A 81 0.55 10.33 3.69
CA THR A 81 1.73 9.59 3.23
C THR A 81 1.46 9.01 1.84
N ILE A 82 2.44 8.30 1.26
CA ILE A 82 2.23 7.52 0.03
C ILE A 82 1.19 6.39 0.19
N MET A 83 0.79 6.06 1.42
CA MET A 83 -0.25 5.08 1.74
C MET A 83 -1.57 5.72 2.20
N GLY A 84 -1.67 7.04 2.11
CA GLY A 84 -2.89 7.78 2.36
C GLY A 84 -2.86 8.54 3.67
N ARG A 85 -4.06 8.92 4.15
CA ARG A 85 -4.19 9.70 5.37
C ARG A 85 -3.77 8.87 6.60
N PHE A 86 -2.97 9.49 7.45
CA PHE A 86 -2.55 8.98 8.74
C PHE A 86 -3.07 9.92 9.83
N LYS A 87 -3.79 9.32 10.77
CA LYS A 87 -4.26 9.94 12.01
C LYS A 87 -4.47 8.82 13.00
N VAL A 88 -4.10 9.04 14.25
CA VAL A 88 -4.37 8.12 15.36
C VAL A 88 -5.33 8.74 16.36
N ASP A 89 -6.05 7.90 17.11
CA ASP A 89 -6.80 8.33 18.28
C ASP A 89 -5.91 8.33 19.54
N HIS A 90 -6.51 8.67 20.70
CA HIS A 90 -5.82 8.72 21.99
C HIS A 90 -5.20 7.38 22.42
N THR A 91 -5.68 6.25 21.90
CA THR A 91 -5.12 4.92 22.16
C THR A 91 -3.93 4.59 21.25
N GLY A 92 -3.65 5.43 20.24
CA GLY A 92 -2.69 5.16 19.18
C GLY A 92 -3.26 4.34 18.02
N ARG A 93 -4.56 4.02 18.03
CA ARG A 93 -5.20 3.29 16.93
C ARG A 93 -5.28 4.19 15.70
N GLN A 94 -4.88 3.67 14.54
CA GLN A 94 -4.99 4.38 13.28
C GLN A 94 -6.46 4.52 12.87
N VAL A 95 -6.93 5.76 12.79
CA VAL A 95 -8.32 6.13 12.43
C VAL A 95 -8.39 6.97 11.15
N GLY A 96 -7.26 7.49 10.67
CA GLY A 96 -7.20 8.26 9.42
C GLY A 96 -7.10 7.40 8.16
N HIS A 97 -6.78 6.11 8.29
CA HIS A 97 -6.54 5.24 7.15
C HIS A 97 -7.84 4.92 6.41
N ASN A 98 -7.80 5.07 5.09
CA ASN A 98 -8.90 4.70 4.20
C ASN A 98 -8.58 3.33 3.59
N PRO A 99 -9.23 2.24 4.06
CA PRO A 99 -8.94 0.91 3.56
C PRO A 99 -9.35 0.78 2.09
N ILE A 100 -8.53 0.06 1.33
CA ILE A 100 -8.79 -0.28 -0.06
C ILE A 100 -9.03 -1.79 -0.12
N LEU A 101 -10.17 -2.19 -0.66
CA LEU A 101 -10.45 -3.59 -0.92
C LEU A 101 -9.94 -3.94 -2.31
N VAL A 102 -9.06 -4.93 -2.36
CA VAL A 102 -8.47 -5.44 -3.60
C VAL A 102 -8.96 -6.85 -3.85
N GLN A 103 -9.41 -7.11 -5.06
CA GLN A 103 -9.78 -8.44 -5.51
C GLN A 103 -8.93 -8.88 -6.71
N TRP A 104 -8.53 -10.14 -6.72
CA TRP A 104 -7.99 -10.77 -7.92
C TRP A 104 -9.14 -11.07 -8.89
N GLN A 105 -9.14 -10.43 -10.06
CA GLN A 105 -10.13 -10.64 -11.13
C GLN A 105 -9.39 -10.84 -12.45
N ASN A 106 -9.70 -11.90 -13.18
CA ASN A 106 -9.09 -12.20 -14.48
C ASN A 106 -7.54 -12.13 -14.48
N GLY A 107 -6.91 -12.61 -13.41
CA GLY A 107 -5.46 -12.61 -13.25
C GLY A 107 -4.83 -11.24 -12.91
N LYS A 108 -5.63 -10.23 -12.59
CA LYS A 108 -5.19 -8.87 -12.22
C LYS A 108 -5.71 -8.47 -10.84
N LYS A 109 -4.99 -7.57 -10.16
CA LYS A 109 -5.47 -6.96 -8.91
C LYS A 109 -6.32 -5.74 -9.23
N GLU A 110 -7.59 -5.78 -8.88
CA GLU A 110 -8.53 -4.67 -9.08
C GLU A 110 -8.93 -4.07 -7.72
N ILE A 111 -9.04 -2.74 -7.66
CA ILE A 111 -9.67 -2.06 -6.52
C ILE A 111 -11.18 -2.18 -6.71
N VAL A 112 -11.86 -2.76 -5.72
CA VAL A 112 -13.32 -2.95 -5.74
C VAL A 112 -14.05 -2.07 -4.72
N TYR A 113 -13.30 -1.45 -3.79
CA TYR A 113 -13.83 -0.47 -2.84
C TYR A 113 -12.67 0.41 -2.30
N PRO A 114 -12.89 1.71 -1.98
CA PRO A 114 -14.13 2.48 -2.12
C PRO A 114 -14.48 2.79 -3.57
N SER A 115 -15.77 2.98 -3.87
CA SER A 115 -16.28 3.20 -5.24
C SER A 115 -15.58 4.35 -5.97
N LYS A 116 -15.16 5.41 -5.25
CA LYS A 116 -14.43 6.56 -5.81
C LYS A 116 -13.03 6.21 -6.36
N MET A 117 -12.46 5.09 -5.90
CA MET A 117 -11.15 4.58 -6.33
C MET A 117 -11.27 3.22 -7.05
N SER A 118 -12.50 2.76 -7.32
CA SER A 118 -12.75 1.44 -7.92
C SER A 118 -12.21 1.38 -9.35
N THR A 119 -11.48 0.32 -9.66
CA THR A 119 -11.06 -0.02 -11.03
C THR A 119 -11.95 -1.10 -11.64
N SER A 120 -12.67 -1.86 -10.80
CA SER A 120 -13.68 -2.84 -11.20
C SER A 120 -14.77 -2.96 -10.13
N GLN A 121 -15.89 -3.60 -10.46
CA GLN A 121 -16.93 -3.98 -9.49
C GLN A 121 -16.52 -5.29 -8.78
N PRO A 122 -16.89 -5.49 -7.50
CA PRO A 122 -16.64 -6.76 -6.81
C PRO A 122 -17.34 -7.93 -7.52
N GLN A 123 -16.63 -9.05 -7.68
CA GLN A 123 -17.15 -10.28 -8.31
C GLN A 123 -17.31 -11.37 -7.26
N PHE A 124 -18.48 -12.00 -7.18
CA PHE A 124 -18.77 -13.05 -6.20
C PHE A 124 -18.98 -14.40 -6.89
N ASN A 125 -18.23 -14.67 -7.96
CA ASN A 125 -18.35 -15.91 -8.71
C ASN A 125 -17.72 -17.05 -7.89
N PHE A 126 -18.55 -17.78 -7.16
CA PHE A 126 -18.16 -19.05 -6.55
C PHE A 126 -18.30 -20.14 -7.61
N PRO A 127 -17.33 -21.07 -7.77
CA PRO A 127 -17.57 -22.26 -8.57
C PRO A 127 -18.75 -23.02 -7.96
N GLU A 128 -19.76 -23.35 -8.78
CA GLU A 128 -20.80 -24.30 -8.38
C GLU A 128 -20.13 -25.64 -8.01
N LYS A 129 -20.59 -26.25 -6.92
CA LYS A 129 -20.05 -27.51 -6.41
C LYS A 129 -20.37 -28.68 -7.33
#